data_AF-A0A1D2RHB4-F1
#
_entry.id   AF-A0A1D2RHB4-F1
#
_cell.length_a   1.000
_cell.length_b   1.000
_cell.length_c   1.000
_cell.angle_alpha   90.00
_cell.angle_beta   90.00
_cell.angle_gamma   90.00
#
_symmetry.space_group_name_H-M   'P 1'
#
loop_
_entity.id
_entity.type
_entity.pdbx_description
1 polymer ?
#
loop_
_entity_poly.entity_id
_entity_poly.type
_entity_poly.pdbx_seq_one_letter_code
_entity_poly.pdbx_strand_id
1 'polypeptide(L)'
;MMNPLFGIRLRWYDDTSLNEDDKRKLSELFLKTLGVTSEVAVDIFEALLTARADNRAITVREIKQAVVENRKQRGCPLSGLTERNIQIRMKFFRDIGLIKYVEKMGDRYIFPGNKKPSEVFEEYTKPQVASSLNYIKRVLEKTEDAYGV
;
A
#
# COMPACT_ATOMS: atom_id res chain seq x y z
N MET A 1 14.59 -15.38 16.30
CA MET A 1 13.43 -14.47 16.24
C MET A 1 12.70 -14.76 14.93
N MET A 2 11.38 -14.96 14.95
CA MET A 2 10.62 -15.26 13.71
C MET A 2 10.38 -13.97 12.93
N ASN A 3 10.78 -13.92 11.66
CA ASN A 3 10.58 -12.75 10.80
C ASN A 3 9.37 -12.99 9.87
N PRO A 4 8.33 -12.15 9.90
CA PRO A 4 7.21 -12.27 8.97
C PRO A 4 7.66 -11.92 7.54
N LEU A 5 7.07 -12.59 6.54
CA LEU A 5 7.31 -12.26 5.13
C LEU A 5 6.77 -10.86 4.79
N PHE A 6 5.58 -10.54 5.31
CA PHE A 6 4.99 -9.21 5.35
C PHE A 6 3.90 -9.18 6.44
N GLY A 7 3.38 -7.99 6.75
CA GLY A 7 2.28 -7.82 7.69
C GLY A 7 1.24 -6.86 7.15
N ILE A 8 -0.02 -7.25 7.21
CA ILE A 8 -1.17 -6.42 6.83
C ILE A 8 -2.27 -6.60 7.88
N ARG A 9 -3.01 -5.53 8.17
CA ARG A 9 -4.15 -5.59 9.09
C ARG A 9 -5.41 -5.23 8.31
N LEU A 10 -6.25 -6.21 8.04
CA LEU A 10 -7.49 -5.97 7.31
C LEU A 10 -8.52 -5.32 8.24
N ARG A 11 -9.19 -4.28 7.74
CA ARG A 11 -10.34 -3.65 8.38
C ARG A 11 -11.50 -3.63 7.41
N TRP A 12 -12.67 -3.99 7.92
CA TRP A 12 -13.92 -3.93 7.19
C TRP A 12 -14.72 -2.73 7.69
N TYR A 13 -15.29 -1.99 6.74
CA TYR A 13 -16.18 -0.86 6.95
C TYR A 13 -17.50 -1.17 6.25
N ASP A 14 -18.59 -0.59 6.74
CA ASP A 14 -19.90 -0.75 6.09
C ASP A 14 -19.93 -0.03 4.73
N ASP A 15 -20.90 -0.42 3.90
CA ASP A 15 -21.00 0.05 2.51
C ASP A 15 -21.29 1.54 2.38
N THR A 16 -21.75 2.22 3.44
CA THR A 16 -21.95 3.68 3.38
C THR A 16 -20.64 4.42 3.20
N SER A 17 -19.51 3.81 3.61
CA SER A 17 -18.16 4.34 3.37
C SER A 17 -17.80 4.44 1.89
N LEU A 18 -18.48 3.70 1.00
CA LEU A 18 -18.28 3.75 -0.45
C LEU A 18 -18.95 4.95 -1.11
N ASN A 19 -19.80 5.69 -0.39
CA ASN A 19 -20.46 6.92 -0.90
C ASN A 19 -19.55 8.15 -0.82
N GLU A 20 -18.26 8.00 -0.54
CA GLU A 20 -17.31 9.10 -0.48
C GLU A 20 -16.84 9.50 -1.89
N ASP A 21 -16.96 10.79 -2.22
CA ASP A 21 -16.58 11.32 -3.53
C ASP A 21 -15.20 12.02 -3.53
N ASP A 22 -14.69 12.40 -2.36
CA ASP A 22 -13.39 13.02 -2.26
C ASP A 22 -12.26 12.02 -2.54
N LYS A 23 -11.45 12.31 -3.56
CA LYS A 23 -10.37 11.45 -4.05
C LYS A 23 -9.35 11.10 -2.95
N ARG A 24 -9.04 12.06 -2.07
CA ARG A 24 -8.09 11.81 -0.98
C ARG A 24 -8.72 10.89 0.05
N LYS A 25 -9.95 11.16 0.46
CA LYS A 25 -10.64 10.32 1.45
C LYS A 25 -10.88 8.89 0.94
N LEU A 26 -11.12 8.70 -0.35
CA LEU A 26 -11.13 7.36 -0.96
C LEU A 26 -9.76 6.66 -0.85
N SER A 27 -8.68 7.40 -1.08
CA SER A 27 -7.31 6.90 -0.90
C SER A 27 -7.02 6.54 0.56
N GLU A 28 -7.50 7.37 1.50
CA GLU A 28 -7.42 7.08 2.94
C GLU A 28 -8.23 5.85 3.32
N LEU A 29 -9.46 5.72 2.83
CA LEU A 29 -10.35 4.59 3.10
C LEU A 29 -9.69 3.29 2.65
N PHE A 30 -9.17 3.26 1.41
CA PHE A 30 -8.43 2.11 0.89
C PHE A 30 -7.23 1.75 1.78
N LEU A 31 -6.39 2.71 2.18
CA LEU A 31 -5.24 2.40 3.03
C LEU A 31 -5.67 1.98 4.45
N LYS A 32 -6.74 2.57 4.99
CA LYS A 32 -7.32 2.18 6.28
C LYS A 32 -7.85 0.74 6.25
N THR A 33 -8.44 0.28 5.14
CA THR A 33 -8.88 -1.13 4.99
C THR A 33 -7.70 -2.10 5.00
N LEU A 34 -6.51 -1.65 4.59
CA LEU A 34 -5.24 -2.39 4.71
C LEU A 34 -4.51 -2.15 6.05
N GLY A 35 -5.11 -1.37 6.95
CA GLY A 35 -4.60 -1.11 8.29
C GLY A 35 -3.52 -0.03 8.36
N VAL A 36 -3.33 0.73 7.27
CA VAL A 36 -2.36 1.81 7.16
C VAL A 36 -3.03 3.14 7.50
N THR A 37 -2.62 3.76 8.60
CA THR A 37 -3.19 5.04 9.10
C THR A 37 -2.24 6.23 8.94
N SER A 38 -1.15 6.05 8.17
CA SER A 38 -0.12 7.07 8.03
C SER A 38 -0.47 8.07 6.94
N GLU A 39 -0.58 9.35 7.28
CA GLU A 39 -0.79 10.43 6.30
C GLU A 39 0.26 10.42 5.18
N VAL A 40 1.52 10.14 5.52
CA VAL A 40 2.61 10.02 4.54
C VAL A 40 2.34 8.89 3.54
N ALA A 41 1.75 7.77 3.98
CA ALA A 41 1.41 6.68 3.08
C ALA A 41 0.27 7.06 2.13
N VAL A 42 -0.71 7.82 2.60
CA VAL A 42 -1.78 8.38 1.77
C VAL A 42 -1.19 9.30 0.70
N ASP A 43 -0.32 10.23 1.09
CA ASP A 43 0.29 11.15 0.13
C ASP A 43 1.14 10.42 -0.92
N ILE A 44 1.87 9.37 -0.52
CA ILE A 44 2.64 8.53 -1.45
C ILE A 44 1.70 7.79 -2.40
N PHE A 45 0.59 7.25 -1.89
CA PHE A 45 -0.38 6.54 -2.71
C PHE A 45 -1.04 7.48 -3.73
N GLU A 46 -1.40 8.71 -3.34
CA GLU A 46 -1.87 9.73 -4.29
C GLU A 46 -0.83 10.05 -5.36
N ALA A 47 0.45 10.19 -5.00
CA ALA A 47 1.52 10.43 -5.96
C ALA A 47 1.67 9.26 -6.98
N LEU A 48 1.48 8.01 -6.52
CA LEU A 48 1.46 6.84 -7.38
C LEU A 48 0.23 6.81 -8.29
N LEU A 49 -0.95 7.16 -7.78
CA LEU A 49 -2.19 7.25 -8.56
C LEU A 49 -2.09 8.32 -9.66
N THR A 50 -1.55 9.50 -9.35
CA THR A 50 -1.31 10.55 -10.34
C THR A 50 -0.33 10.09 -11.41
N ALA A 51 0.81 9.49 -11.02
CA ALA A 51 1.75 8.93 -11.98
C ALA A 51 1.10 7.86 -12.86
N ARG A 52 0.21 7.03 -12.30
CA ARG A 52 -0.55 6.07 -13.10
C ARG A 52 -1.51 6.75 -14.07
N ALA A 53 -2.22 7.79 -13.65
CA ALA A 53 -3.10 8.56 -14.52
C ALA A 53 -2.32 9.15 -15.71
N ASP A 54 -1.09 9.60 -15.47
CA ASP A 54 -0.15 10.08 -16.49
C ASP A 54 0.55 8.97 -17.29
N ASN A 55 0.21 7.70 -17.03
CA ASN A 55 0.81 6.53 -17.69
C ASN A 55 2.34 6.41 -17.52
N ARG A 56 2.89 6.87 -16.38
CA ARG A 56 4.34 6.92 -16.12
C ARG A 56 4.76 6.15 -14.88
N ALA A 57 5.99 5.63 -14.91
CA ALA A 57 6.66 5.11 -13.73
C ALA A 57 7.35 6.26 -12.96
N ILE A 58 7.49 6.14 -11.64
CA ILE A 58 7.95 7.24 -10.77
C ILE A 58 9.10 6.81 -9.84
N THR A 59 10.09 7.67 -9.63
CA THR A 59 11.21 7.47 -8.71
C THR A 59 10.85 7.91 -7.28
N VAL A 60 11.65 7.49 -6.28
CA VAL A 60 11.48 7.97 -4.89
C VAL A 60 11.61 9.49 -4.79
N ARG A 61 12.49 10.11 -5.57
CA ARG A 61 12.68 11.56 -5.60
C ARG A 61 11.45 12.28 -6.14
N GLU A 62 10.90 11.81 -7.25
CA GLU A 62 9.67 12.38 -7.83
C GLU A 62 8.47 12.18 -6.89
N ILE A 63 8.36 11.04 -6.20
CA ILE A 63 7.34 10.83 -5.15
C ILE A 63 7.49 11.87 -4.05
N LYS A 64 8.70 12.04 -3.50
CA LYS A 64 8.96 13.02 -2.44
C LYS A 64 8.57 14.42 -2.87
N GLN A 65 8.92 14.81 -4.09
CA GLN A 65 8.58 16.11 -4.63
C GLN A 65 7.06 16.30 -4.73
N ALA A 66 6.34 15.34 -5.33
CA ALA A 66 4.88 15.39 -5.46
C ALA A 66 4.19 15.47 -4.08
N VAL A 67 4.67 14.70 -3.09
CA VAL A 67 4.14 14.73 -1.72
C VAL A 67 4.33 16.12 -1.08
N VAL A 68 5.52 16.73 -1.22
CA VAL A 68 5.80 18.06 -0.69
C VAL A 68 4.91 19.12 -1.35
N GLU A 69 4.75 19.06 -2.67
CA GLU A 69 3.92 19.99 -3.44
C GLU A 69 2.44 19.87 -3.01
N ASN A 70 1.90 18.65 -2.96
CA ASN A 70 0.52 18.41 -2.53
C ASN A 70 0.29 18.89 -1.09
N ARG A 71 1.24 18.68 -0.17
CA ARG A 71 1.10 19.15 1.22
C ARG A 71 1.15 20.67 1.33
N LYS A 72 2.04 21.34 0.57
CA LYS A 72 2.09 22.81 0.53
C LYS A 72 0.76 23.40 0.05
N GLN A 73 0.18 22.84 -1.01
CA GLN A 73 -1.12 23.29 -1.54
C GLN A 73 -2.25 23.15 -0.51
N ARG A 74 -2.18 22.13 0.35
CA ARG A 74 -3.18 21.86 1.40
C ARG A 74 -2.87 22.53 2.74
N GLY A 75 -1.77 23.28 2.86
CA GLY A 75 -1.33 23.87 4.14
C GLY A 75 -0.94 22.83 5.19
N CYS A 76 -0.55 21.61 4.78
CA CYS A 76 -0.18 20.53 5.71
C CYS A 76 1.30 20.60 6.13
N PRO A 77 1.65 20.16 7.36
CA PRO A 77 3.04 20.09 7.81
C PRO A 77 3.92 19.18 6.94
N LEU A 78 5.18 19.59 6.71
CA LEU A 78 6.17 18.79 5.98
C LEU A 78 6.95 17.81 6.87
N SER A 79 6.57 17.68 8.14
CA SER A 79 7.19 16.76 9.08
C SER A 79 6.98 15.29 8.65
N GLY A 80 7.99 14.46 8.93
CA GLY A 80 7.94 13.03 8.65
C GLY A 80 8.22 12.63 7.20
N LEU A 81 8.57 13.56 6.31
CA LEU A 81 8.89 13.32 4.88
C LEU A 81 10.37 13.00 4.63
N THR A 82 11.04 12.32 5.57
CA THR A 82 12.40 11.84 5.35
C THR A 82 12.41 10.79 4.25
N GLU A 83 13.51 10.69 3.51
CA GLU A 83 13.64 9.70 2.45
C GLU A 83 13.48 8.27 3.00
N ARG A 84 14.03 8.00 4.19
CA ARG A 84 13.84 6.74 4.91
C ARG A 84 12.36 6.42 5.16
N ASN A 85 11.55 7.39 5.59
CA ASN A 85 10.13 7.16 5.82
C ASN A 85 9.38 6.83 4.52
N ILE A 86 9.71 7.53 3.43
CA ILE A 86 9.15 7.24 2.11
C ILE A 86 9.54 5.83 1.67
N GLN A 87 10.83 5.47 1.78
CA GLN A 87 11.33 4.15 1.43
C GLN A 87 10.66 3.03 2.24
N ILE A 88 10.40 3.25 3.55
CA ILE A 88 9.66 2.29 4.38
C ILE A 88 8.23 2.06 3.85
N ARG A 89 7.53 3.12 3.44
CA ARG A 89 6.18 2.99 2.87
C ARG A 89 6.20 2.36 1.48
N MET A 90 7.17 2.72 0.65
CA MET A 90 7.38 2.10 -0.66
C MET A 90 7.70 0.62 -0.55
N LYS A 91 8.55 0.24 0.43
CA LYS A 91 8.81 -1.16 0.77
C LYS A 91 7.53 -1.88 1.14
N PHE A 92 6.70 -1.32 2.02
CA PHE A 92 5.42 -1.92 2.37
C PHE A 92 4.54 -2.18 1.14
N PHE A 93 4.34 -1.18 0.27
CA PHE A 93 3.53 -1.35 -0.94
C PHE A 93 4.09 -2.41 -1.89
N ARG A 94 5.42 -2.53 -1.99
CA ARG A 94 6.07 -3.56 -2.79
C ARG A 94 5.91 -4.95 -2.16
N ASP A 95 6.10 -5.04 -0.85
CA ASP A 95 6.04 -6.30 -0.12
C ASP A 95 4.64 -6.92 -0.19
N ILE A 96 3.57 -6.09 -0.25
CA ILE A 96 2.17 -6.55 -0.49
C ILE A 96 1.82 -6.70 -1.98
N GLY A 97 2.78 -6.54 -2.89
CA GLY A 97 2.58 -6.68 -4.34
C GLY A 97 1.80 -5.54 -5.04
N LEU A 98 1.48 -4.45 -4.33
CA LEU A 98 0.70 -3.33 -4.89
C LEU A 98 1.51 -2.49 -5.89
N ILE A 99 2.83 -2.43 -5.71
CA ILE A 99 3.75 -1.80 -6.66
C ILE A 99 4.91 -2.73 -6.97
N LYS A 100 5.57 -2.52 -8.11
CA LYS A 100 6.83 -3.18 -8.45
C LYS A 100 7.93 -2.16 -8.67
N TYR A 101 9.15 -2.59 -8.36
CA TYR A 101 10.38 -1.87 -8.69
C TYR A 101 10.87 -2.28 -10.08
N VAL A 102 11.37 -1.33 -10.87
CA VAL A 102 11.84 -1.54 -12.23
C VAL A 102 13.19 -0.86 -12.43
N GLU A 103 14.27 -1.62 -12.24
CA GLU A 103 15.66 -1.15 -12.39
C GLU A 103 15.94 -0.62 -13.80
N LYS A 104 15.49 -1.33 -14.83
CA LYS A 104 15.69 -0.97 -16.24
C LYS A 104 15.07 0.38 -16.64
N MET A 105 14.29 1.01 -15.75
CA MET A 105 13.69 2.32 -15.96
C MET A 105 14.30 3.41 -15.06
N GLY A 106 15.52 3.20 -14.53
CA GLY A 106 16.20 4.17 -13.67
C GLY A 106 15.60 4.20 -12.27
N ASP A 107 15.48 3.02 -11.64
CA ASP A 107 15.04 2.85 -10.25
C ASP A 107 13.64 3.41 -9.97
N ARG A 108 12.71 3.07 -10.87
CA ARG A 108 11.32 3.53 -10.82
C ARG A 108 10.38 2.50 -10.22
N TYR A 109 9.24 3.01 -9.78
CA TYR A 109 8.12 2.26 -9.23
C TYR A 109 6.89 2.47 -10.10
N ILE A 110 6.10 1.40 -10.24
CA ILE A 110 4.88 1.41 -11.02
C ILE A 110 3.93 0.35 -10.47
N PHE A 111 2.63 0.53 -10.71
CA PHE A 111 1.67 -0.57 -10.62
C PHE A 111 2.07 -1.68 -11.62
N PRO A 112 2.16 -2.95 -11.20
CA PRO A 112 2.50 -4.07 -12.08
C PRO A 112 1.73 -4.05 -13.41
N GLY A 113 2.46 -4.24 -14.52
CA GLY A 113 1.90 -4.16 -15.87
C GLY A 113 1.33 -2.79 -16.26
N ASN A 114 1.57 -1.74 -15.46
CA ASN A 114 0.91 -0.45 -15.58
C ASN A 114 -0.63 -0.58 -15.58
N LYS A 115 -1.15 -1.55 -14.82
CA LYS A 115 -2.58 -1.83 -14.69
C LYS A 115 -3.26 -0.82 -13.76
N LYS A 116 -4.59 -0.86 -13.68
CA LYS A 116 -5.34 -0.12 -12.66
C LYS A 116 -4.99 -0.69 -11.27
N PRO A 117 -5.00 0.13 -10.20
CA PRO A 117 -4.72 -0.36 -8.84
C PRO A 117 -5.64 -1.51 -8.40
N SER A 118 -6.91 -1.50 -8.81
CA SER A 118 -7.87 -2.58 -8.52
C SER A 118 -7.50 -3.90 -9.20
N GLU A 119 -7.03 -3.86 -10.44
CA GLU A 119 -6.55 -5.03 -11.19
C GLU A 119 -5.27 -5.58 -10.54
N VAL A 120 -4.35 -4.70 -10.15
CA VAL A 120 -3.15 -5.10 -9.40
C VAL A 120 -3.52 -5.74 -8.07
N PHE A 121 -4.50 -5.18 -7.36
CA PHE A 121 -4.94 -5.72 -6.09
C PHE A 121 -5.46 -7.16 -6.27
N GLU A 122 -6.32 -7.38 -7.26
CA GLU A 122 -6.89 -8.70 -7.54
C GLU A 122 -5.82 -9.72 -7.94
N GLU A 123 -4.85 -9.33 -8.78
CA GLU A 123 -3.85 -10.25 -9.33
C GLU A 123 -2.65 -10.50 -8.40
N TYR A 124 -2.23 -9.52 -7.61
CA TYR A 124 -0.97 -9.57 -6.88
C TYR A 124 -1.14 -9.44 -5.36
N THR A 125 -1.95 -8.50 -4.88
CA THR A 125 -2.10 -8.26 -3.43
C THR A 125 -3.02 -9.28 -2.77
N LYS A 126 -4.20 -9.54 -3.35
CA LYS A 126 -5.20 -10.45 -2.81
C LYS A 126 -4.69 -11.89 -2.65
N PRO A 127 -3.93 -12.48 -3.60
CA PRO A 127 -3.34 -13.82 -3.41
C PRO A 127 -2.35 -13.89 -2.24
N GLN A 128 -1.59 -12.83 -1.99
CA GLN A 128 -0.69 -12.77 -0.83
C GLN A 128 -1.49 -12.75 0.47
N VAL A 129 -2.53 -11.90 0.55
CA VAL A 129 -3.43 -11.84 1.71
C VAL A 129 -4.10 -13.21 1.96
N ALA A 130 -4.59 -13.86 0.91
CA ALA A 130 -5.17 -15.21 1.00
C ALA A 130 -4.15 -16.23 1.52
N SER A 131 -2.89 -16.13 1.09
CA SER A 131 -1.81 -16.98 1.60
C SER A 131 -1.56 -16.78 3.10
N SER A 132 -1.68 -15.54 3.60
CA SER A 132 -1.62 -15.27 5.05
C SER A 132 -2.79 -15.88 5.81
N LEU A 133 -4.02 -15.81 5.28
CA LEU A 133 -5.19 -16.45 5.91
C LEU A 133 -5.02 -17.98 5.96
N ASN A 134 -4.54 -18.59 4.87
CA ASN A 134 -4.23 -20.02 4.84
C ASN A 134 -3.14 -20.39 5.85
N TYR A 135 -2.13 -19.55 6.04
CA TYR A 135 -1.11 -19.78 7.05
C TYR A 135 -1.67 -19.71 8.48
N ILE A 136 -2.56 -18.75 8.77
CA ILE A 136 -3.25 -18.65 10.07
C ILE A 136 -4.02 -19.94 10.35
N LYS A 137 -4.77 -20.45 9.36
CA LYS A 137 -5.49 -21.72 9.50
C LYS A 137 -4.56 -22.89 9.83
N ARG A 138 -3.44 -23.04 9.11
CA ARG A 138 -2.45 -24.09 9.35
C ARG A 138 -1.81 -23.99 10.75
N VAL A 139 -1.61 -22.77 11.25
CA VAL A 139 -1.12 -22.56 12.61
C VAL A 139 -2.19 -22.97 13.64
N LEU A 140 -3.46 -22.67 13.38
CA LEU A 140 -4.57 -23.10 14.23
C LEU A 140 -4.71 -24.63 14.24
N GLU A 141 -4.72 -25.29 13.08
CA GLU A 141 -4.75 -26.76 12.96
C GLU A 141 -3.60 -27.40 13.77
N LYS A 142 -2.38 -26.87 13.63
CA LYS A 142 -1.23 -27.33 14.43
C LYS A 142 -1.38 -27.07 15.93
N THR A 143 -2.11 -26.02 16.31
CA THR A 143 -2.40 -25.72 17.71
C THR A 143 -3.44 -26.72 18.24
N GLU A 144 -4.48 -27.00 17.48
CA GLU A 144 -5.50 -28.00 17.80
C GLU A 144 -4.86 -29.38 18.02
N ASP A 145 -4.02 -29.83 17.09
CA ASP A 145 -3.23 -31.06 17.21
C ASP A 145 -2.39 -31.12 18.48
N ALA A 146 -1.75 -29.99 18.85
CA ALA A 146 -0.88 -29.91 20.02
C ALA A 146 -1.64 -29.94 21.35
N TYR A 147 -2.91 -29.51 21.36
CA TYR A 147 -3.79 -29.53 22.52
C TYR A 147 -4.77 -30.72 22.52
N GLY A 148 -4.82 -31.50 21.45
CA GLY A 148 -5.70 -32.67 21.31
C GLY A 148 -7.18 -32.34 21.20
N VAL A 149 -7.52 -31.20 20.58
CA VAL A 149 -8.90 -30.75 20.32
C VAL A 149 -9.32 -30.99 18.87
#